data_AF-A0A355B6H2-F1
#
_entry.id   AF-A0A355B6H2-F1
#
_cell.length_a   1.000
_cell.length_b   1.000
_cell.length_c   1.000
_cell.angle_alpha   90.00
_cell.angle_beta   90.00
_cell.angle_gamma   90.00
#
_symmetry.space_group_name_H-M   'P 1'
#
loop_
_entity.id
_entity.type
_entity.pdbx_description
1 polymer ?
#
loop_
_entity_poly.entity_id
_entity_poly.type
_entity_poly.pdbx_seq_one_letter_code
_entity_poly.pdbx_strand_id
1 'polypeptide(L)'
;MLWVIVLLGILICALGGAGMVSPGRMVRFVAHMKSRTGLYAASILRLGMGAVMLIAAAGSRAPLYLRILGWVTIAAGLGLPLLGQRRYEALLAWWIERPESYQRSQAAVAVLFGASLIWAAFT
;
A
#
# COMPACT_ATOMS: atom_id res chain seq x y z
N MET A 1 -11.77 -15.19 -5.69
CA MET A 1 -10.65 -14.23 -5.80
C MET A 1 -11.02 -12.83 -5.32
N LEU A 2 -12.23 -12.33 -5.62
CA LEU A 2 -12.71 -11.03 -5.13
C LEU A 2 -12.66 -10.88 -3.60
N TRP A 3 -12.91 -11.95 -2.84
CA TRP A 3 -12.72 -11.95 -1.38
C TRP A 3 -11.31 -11.56 -0.92
N VAL A 4 -10.27 -11.89 -1.70
CA VAL A 4 -8.89 -11.48 -1.40
C VAL A 4 -8.73 -9.97 -1.56
N ILE A 5 -9.38 -9.36 -2.57
CA ILE A 5 -9.42 -7.90 -2.71
C ILE A 5 -10.18 -7.26 -1.55
N VAL A 6 -11.30 -7.84 -1.12
CA VAL A 6 -12.04 -7.33 0.05
C VAL A 6 -11.18 -7.38 1.30
N LEU A 7 -10.53 -8.52 1.58
CA LEU A 7 -9.60 -8.66 2.71
C LEU A 7 -8.44 -7.66 2.62
N LEU A 8 -7.88 -7.48 1.43
CA LEU A 8 -6.82 -6.50 1.17
C LEU A 8 -7.32 -5.07 1.44
N GLY A 9 -8.50 -4.72 0.95
CA GLY A 9 -9.11 -3.41 1.17
C GLY A 9 -9.41 -3.15 2.65
N ILE A 10 -9.93 -4.15 3.38
CA ILE A 10 -10.15 -4.07 4.83
C ILE A 10 -8.82 -3.85 5.56
N LEU A 11 -7.77 -4.60 5.21
CA LEU A 11 -6.45 -4.45 5.80
C LEU A 11 -5.90 -3.04 5.56
N ILE A 12 -6.00 -2.53 4.33
CA ILE A 12 -5.55 -1.18 3.97
C ILE A 12 -6.34 -0.12 4.74
N CYS A 13 -7.67 -0.26 4.83
CA CYS A 13 -8.52 0.62 5.64
C CYS A 13 -8.13 0.61 7.11
N ALA A 14 -7.88 -0.58 7.68
CA ALA A 14 -7.48 -0.71 9.09
C ALA A 14 -6.13 -0.05 9.35
N LEU A 15 -5.15 -0.25 8.47
CA LEU A 15 -3.83 0.39 8.55
C LEU A 15 -3.94 1.92 8.40
N GLY A 16 -4.71 2.40 7.43
CA GLY A 16 -4.98 3.83 7.26
C GLY A 16 -5.68 4.45 8.46
N GLY A 17 -6.72 3.80 8.97
CA GLY A 17 -7.44 4.25 10.18
C GLY A 17 -6.53 4.31 11.41
N ALA A 18 -5.71 3.27 11.64
CA ALA A 18 -4.72 3.26 12.70
C ALA A 18 -3.70 4.40 12.56
N GLY A 19 -3.26 4.69 11.32
CA GLY A 19 -2.39 5.81 10.99
C GLY A 19 -3.01 7.18 11.24
N MET A 20 -4.32 7.33 11.02
CA MET A 20 -5.05 8.57 11.29
C MET A 20 -5.17 8.84 12.80
N VAL A 21 -5.51 7.80 13.58
CA VAL A 21 -5.68 7.90 15.04
C VAL A 21 -4.34 8.12 15.73
N SER A 22 -3.30 7.38 15.33
CA SER A 22 -2.01 7.37 16.00
C SER A 22 -0.83 7.40 15.01
N PRO A 23 -0.52 8.57 14.43
CA PRO A 23 0.59 8.73 13.49
C PRO A 23 1.94 8.23 14.04
N GLY A 24 2.24 8.49 15.33
CA GLY A 24 3.47 8.03 15.98
C GLY A 24 3.67 6.51 16.02
N ARG A 25 2.58 5.71 16.09
CA ARG A 25 2.68 4.23 15.99
C ARG A 25 3.06 3.82 14.57
N MET A 26 2.50 4.49 13.57
CA MET A 26 2.81 4.21 12.17
C MET A 26 4.26 4.58 11.85
N VAL A 27 4.75 5.72 12.35
CA VAL A 27 6.15 6.12 12.24
C VAL A 27 7.09 5.06 12.83
N ARG A 28 6.80 4.56 14.04
CA ARG A 28 7.59 3.47 14.64
C ARG A 28 7.57 2.21 13.78
N PHE A 29 6.43 1.83 13.23
CA PHE A 29 6.33 0.67 12.34
C PHE A 29 7.17 0.85 11.06
N VAL A 30 7.07 2.02 10.42
CA VAL A 30 7.87 2.36 9.23
C VAL A 30 9.37 2.38 9.56
N ALA A 31 9.77 2.84 10.74
CA ALA A 31 11.16 2.82 11.17
C ALA A 31 11.73 1.39 11.27
N HIS A 32 10.94 0.39 11.67
CA HIS A 32 11.38 -1.02 11.68
C HIS A 32 11.58 -1.58 10.25
N MET A 33 10.90 -1.01 9.27
CA MET A 33 11.07 -1.38 7.86
C MET A 33 12.32 -0.78 7.22
N LYS A 34 13.05 0.11 7.91
CA LYS A 34 14.31 0.70 7.44
C LYS A 34 15.46 -0.30 7.51
N SER A 35 15.35 -1.39 6.75
CA SER A 35 16.34 -2.45 6.63
C SER A 35 16.28 -3.09 5.24
N ARG A 36 17.31 -3.85 4.89
CA ARG A 36 17.34 -4.62 3.63
C ARG A 36 16.18 -5.61 3.55
N THR A 37 15.83 -6.26 4.67
CA THR A 37 14.68 -7.16 4.76
C THR A 37 13.37 -6.40 4.55
N GLY A 38 13.22 -5.22 5.16
CA GLY A 38 12.04 -4.37 4.99
C GLY A 38 11.84 -3.93 3.53
N LEU A 39 12.92 -3.60 2.82
CA LEU A 39 12.88 -3.29 1.38
C LEU A 39 12.30 -4.45 0.57
N TYR A 40 12.86 -5.66 0.72
CA TYR A 40 12.40 -6.81 -0.06
C TYR A 40 10.99 -7.24 0.35
N ALA A 41 10.66 -7.19 1.65
CA ALA A 41 9.30 -7.46 2.13
C ALA A 41 8.29 -6.47 1.53
N ALA A 42 8.60 -5.17 1.51
CA ALA A 42 7.75 -4.13 0.94
C ALA A 42 7.59 -4.27 -0.58
N SER A 43 8.63 -4.74 -1.27
CA SER A 43 8.60 -5.04 -2.71
C SER A 43 7.73 -6.25 -3.00
N ILE A 44 7.98 -7.39 -2.35
CA ILE A 44 7.21 -8.64 -2.52
C ILE A 44 5.74 -8.42 -2.21
N LEU A 45 5.43 -7.71 -1.12
CA LEU A 45 4.06 -7.39 -0.74
C LEU A 45 3.34 -6.61 -1.84
N ARG A 46 3.98 -5.59 -2.42
CA ARG A 46 3.41 -4.80 -3.53
C ARG A 46 3.22 -5.63 -4.79
N LEU A 47 4.18 -6.48 -5.14
CA LEU A 47 4.06 -7.39 -6.29
C LEU A 47 2.88 -8.34 -6.11
N GLY A 48 2.74 -8.94 -4.92
CA GLY A 48 1.62 -9.82 -4.59
C GLY A 48 0.28 -9.10 -4.65
N MET A 49 0.18 -7.90 -4.05
CA MET A 49 -1.03 -7.07 -4.11
C MET A 49 -1.42 -6.74 -5.56
N GLY A 50 -0.47 -6.26 -6.37
CA GLY A 50 -0.73 -5.91 -7.76
C GLY A 50 -1.15 -7.12 -8.61
N ALA A 51 -0.52 -8.27 -8.41
CA ALA A 51 -0.89 -9.51 -9.08
C ALA A 51 -2.33 -9.94 -8.73
N VAL A 52 -2.70 -9.90 -7.43
CA VAL A 52 -4.07 -10.20 -6.99
C VAL A 52 -5.07 -9.27 -7.68
N MET A 53 -4.76 -7.97 -7.78
CA MET A 53 -5.63 -6.99 -8.43
C MET A 53 -5.79 -7.26 -9.94
N LEU A 54 -4.72 -7.61 -10.64
CA LEU A 54 -4.77 -7.96 -12.07
C LEU A 54 -5.61 -9.20 -12.34
N ILE A 55 -5.45 -10.26 -11.52
CA ILE A 55 -6.15 -11.52 -11.70
C ILE A 55 -7.64 -11.36 -11.40
N ALA A 56 -7.99 -10.65 -10.32
CA ALA A 56 -9.38 -10.46 -9.93
C ALA A 56 -10.11 -9.38 -10.75
N ALA A 57 -9.40 -8.60 -11.58
CA ALA A 57 -9.97 -7.53 -12.38
C ALA A 57 -11.13 -7.99 -13.27
N ALA A 58 -11.01 -9.14 -13.94
CA ALA A 58 -12.00 -9.61 -14.91
C ALA A 58 -13.38 -9.90 -14.29
N GLY A 59 -13.45 -10.27 -13.01
CA GLY A 59 -14.69 -10.56 -12.30
C GLY A 59 -15.21 -9.40 -11.44
N SER A 60 -14.53 -8.25 -11.46
CA SER A 60 -14.84 -7.10 -10.61
C SER A 60 -15.84 -6.15 -11.25
N ARG A 61 -16.46 -5.29 -10.43
CA ARG A 61 -17.33 -4.20 -10.90
C ARG A 61 -16.60 -3.19 -11.79
N ALA A 62 -15.30 -3.01 -11.57
CA ALA A 62 -14.47 -2.02 -12.27
C ALA A 62 -13.16 -2.64 -12.80
N PRO A 63 -13.21 -3.46 -13.87
CA PRO A 63 -12.04 -4.20 -14.37
C PRO A 63 -10.87 -3.31 -14.79
N LEU A 64 -11.16 -2.18 -15.47
CA LEU A 64 -10.13 -1.25 -15.92
C LEU A 64 -9.41 -0.58 -14.73
N TYR A 65 -10.18 -0.21 -13.69
CA TYR A 65 -9.64 0.40 -12.47
C TYR A 65 -8.65 -0.53 -11.77
N LEU A 66 -9.04 -1.79 -11.54
CA LEU A 66 -8.15 -2.77 -10.91
C LEU A 66 -6.93 -3.11 -11.77
N ARG A 67 -7.07 -3.11 -13.10
CA ARG A 67 -5.94 -3.30 -14.02
C ARG A 67 -4.90 -2.19 -13.89
N ILE A 68 -5.34 -0.93 -13.95
CA ILE A 68 -4.45 0.24 -13.84
C ILE A 68 -3.72 0.20 -12.49
N LEU A 69 -4.47 0.03 -11.40
CA LEU A 69 -3.87 -0.02 -10.07
C LEU A 69 -2.95 -1.22 -9.87
N GLY A 70 -3.30 -2.38 -10.41
CA GLY A 70 -2.44 -3.57 -10.37
C GLY A 70 -1.09 -3.30 -11.02
N TRP A 71 -1.09 -2.72 -12.22
CA TRP A 71 0.15 -2.36 -12.92
C TRP A 71 0.96 -1.28 -12.21
N VAL A 72 0.32 -0.22 -11.70
CA VAL A 72 0.99 0.83 -10.91
C VAL A 72 1.63 0.23 -9.65
N THR A 73 0.93 -0.68 -8.97
CA THR A 73 1.43 -1.32 -7.75
C THR A 73 2.61 -2.24 -8.05
N ILE A 74 2.56 -3.00 -9.15
CA ILE A 74 3.68 -3.83 -9.61
C ILE A 74 4.90 -2.95 -9.95
N ALA A 75 4.71 -1.88 -10.72
CA ALA A 75 5.78 -0.96 -11.08
C ALA A 75 6.44 -0.36 -9.83
N ALA A 76 5.64 0.05 -8.84
CA ALA A 76 6.16 0.53 -7.55
C ALA A 76 6.91 -0.57 -6.77
N GLY A 77 6.39 -1.81 -6.80
CA GLY A 77 7.02 -2.98 -6.18
C GLY A 77 8.39 -3.32 -6.79
N LEU A 78 8.51 -3.26 -8.11
CA LEU A 78 9.78 -3.44 -8.83
C LEU A 78 10.73 -2.26 -8.66
N GLY A 79 10.20 -1.03 -8.57
CA GLY A 79 11.00 0.18 -8.38
C GLY A 79 11.80 0.18 -7.07
N LEU A 80 11.24 -0.38 -5.99
CA LEU A 80 11.88 -0.45 -4.67
C LEU A 80 13.30 -1.07 -4.69
N PRO A 81 13.50 -2.31 -5.17
CA PRO A 81 14.83 -2.90 -5.26
C PRO A 81 15.73 -2.21 -6.28
N LEU A 82 15.18 -1.66 -7.37
CA LEU A 82 15.94 -0.92 -8.38
C LEU A 82 16.51 0.40 -7.84
N LEU A 83 15.85 1.03 -6.86
CA LEU A 83 16.37 2.21 -6.16
C LEU A 83 17.58 1.88 -5.28
N GLY A 84 17.68 0.64 -4.79
CA GLY A 84 18.71 0.21 -3.85
C GLY A 84 18.45 0.62 -2.39
N GLN A 85 19.14 -0.04 -1.48
CA GLN A 85 18.91 0.08 -0.03
C GLN A 85 19.07 1.51 0.49
N ARG A 86 20.13 2.22 0.08
CA ARG A 86 20.39 3.60 0.55
C ARG A 86 19.25 4.56 0.22
N ARG A 87 18.71 4.51 -1.00
CA ARG A 87 17.60 5.38 -1.43
C ARG A 87 16.31 5.02 -0.73
N TYR A 88 16.05 3.73 -0.51
CA TYR A 88 14.90 3.28 0.26
C TYR A 88 14.94 3.78 1.72
N GLU A 89 16.09 3.65 2.39
CA GLU A 89 16.25 4.15 3.76
C GLU A 89 16.12 5.68 3.84
N ALA A 90 16.61 6.40 2.84
CA ALA A 90 16.45 7.85 2.73
C ALA A 90 14.97 8.25 2.50
N LEU A 91 14.25 7.49 1.65
CA LEU A 91 12.82 7.70 1.40
C LEU A 91 12.00 7.51 2.68
N LEU A 92 12.30 6.47 3.47
CA LEU A 92 11.63 6.23 4.74
C LEU A 92 11.97 7.31 5.78
N ALA A 93 13.23 7.72 5.87
CA ALA A 93 13.63 8.81 6.77
C ALA A 93 12.91 10.12 6.43
N TRP A 94 12.89 10.47 5.14
CA TRP A 94 12.17 11.63 4.62
C TRP A 94 10.68 11.59 4.97
N TRP A 95 10.05 10.40 4.94
CA TRP A 95 8.64 10.24 5.27
C TRP A 95 8.39 10.38 6.78
N ILE A 96 9.26 9.78 7.60
CA ILE A 96 9.19 9.84 9.06
C ILE A 96 9.32 11.27 9.58
N GLU A 97 10.16 12.09 8.95
CA GLU A 97 10.40 13.49 9.32
C GLU A 97 9.24 14.43 8.95
N ARG A 98 8.19 13.95 8.24
CA ARG A 98 7.05 14.78 7.86
C ARG A 98 6.15 15.08 9.05
N PRO A 99 5.49 16.26 9.07
CA PRO A 99 4.56 16.61 10.13
C PRO A 99 3.37 15.64 10.19
N GLU A 100 2.77 15.50 11.37
CA GLU A 100 1.66 14.57 11.59
C GLU A 100 0.46 14.83 10.66
N SER A 101 0.22 16.08 10.26
CA SER A 101 -0.83 16.44 9.29
C SER A 101 -0.62 15.76 7.94
N TYR A 102 0.62 15.69 7.47
CA TYR A 102 0.99 15.00 6.24
C TYR A 102 0.86 13.48 6.38
N GLN A 103 1.23 12.93 7.53
CA GLN A 103 1.07 11.50 7.80
C GLN A 103 -0.41 11.10 7.85
N ARG A 104 -1.25 11.94 8.48
CA ARG A 104 -2.70 11.75 8.54
C ARG A 104 -3.37 11.86 7.18
N SER A 105 -2.94 12.79 6.32
CA SER A 105 -3.49 12.91 4.97
C SER A 105 -3.16 11.67 4.12
N GLN A 106 -1.94 11.15 4.20
CA GLN A 106 -1.61 9.87 3.56
C GLN A 106 -2.40 8.69 4.13
N ALA A 107 -2.62 8.67 5.44
CA ALA A 107 -3.43 7.65 6.09
C ALA A 107 -4.90 7.71 5.63
N ALA A 108 -5.46 8.91 5.46
CA ALA A 108 -6.79 9.11 4.88
C ALA A 108 -6.86 8.64 3.42
N VAL A 109 -5.84 8.93 2.60
CA VAL A 109 -5.73 8.40 1.24
C VAL A 109 -5.69 6.87 1.25
N ALA A 110 -4.98 6.25 2.19
CA ALA A 110 -4.98 4.80 2.34
C ALA A 110 -6.39 4.25 2.68
N VAL A 111 -7.14 4.90 3.59
CA VAL A 111 -8.53 4.50 3.88
C VAL A 111 -9.41 4.59 2.63
N LEU A 112 -9.35 5.70 1.89
CA LEU A 112 -10.12 5.87 0.67
C LEU A 112 -9.76 4.82 -0.39
N PHE A 113 -8.47 4.49 -0.50
CA PHE A 113 -7.98 3.44 -1.39
C PHE A 113 -8.47 2.06 -0.97
N GLY A 114 -8.42 1.72 0.32
CA GLY A 114 -8.96 0.44 0.80
C GLY A 114 -10.47 0.33 0.54
N ALA A 115 -11.22 1.41 0.78
CA ALA A 115 -12.66 1.46 0.55
C ALA A 115 -13.02 1.32 -0.94
N SER A 116 -12.25 1.95 -1.84
CA SER A 116 -12.48 1.82 -3.29
C SER A 116 -12.19 0.41 -3.81
N LEU A 117 -11.22 -0.31 -3.22
CA LEU A 117 -10.98 -1.72 -3.53
C LEU A 117 -12.15 -2.61 -3.11
N ILE A 118 -12.69 -2.39 -1.90
CA ILE A 118 -13.87 -3.10 -1.41
C ILE A 118 -15.06 -2.86 -2.35
N TRP A 119 -15.32 -1.60 -2.71
CA TRP A 119 -16.38 -1.24 -3.65
C TRP A 119 -16.20 -1.89 -5.02
N ALA A 120 -14.97 -1.94 -5.55
CA ALA A 120 -14.68 -2.57 -6.84
C ALA A 120 -14.91 -4.09 -6.82
N ALA A 121 -14.80 -4.72 -5.65
CA ALA A 121 -14.97 -6.16 -5.48
C ALA A 121 -16.44 -6.61 -5.33
N PHE A 122 -17.35 -5.71 -4.96
CA PHE A 122 -18.79 -6.01 -4.91
C PHE A 122 -19.44 -5.69 -6.25
N THR A 123 -19.68 -6.75 -7.02
CA THR A 123 -20.30 -6.76 -8.35
C THR A 123 -21.81 -6.56 -8.27
#